data_AF-A0A929ATG9-F1
#
_entry.id   AF-A0A929ATG9-F1
#
_cell.length_a   1.000
_cell.length_b   1.000
_cell.length_c   1.000
_cell.angle_alpha   90.00
_cell.angle_beta   90.00
_cell.angle_gamma   90.00
#
_symmetry.space_group_name_H-M   'P 1'
#
loop_
_entity.id
_entity.type
_entity.pdbx_description
1 polymer ?
#
loop_
_entity_poly.entity_id
_entity_poly.type
_entity_poly.pdbx_seq_one_letter_code
_entity_poly.pdbx_strand_id
1 'polypeptide(L)' 'MKFHPVFQHYLGCSNTTDVFQYFKDTLTNSITLWNYFVNWDKVVNNYRNIEINLNLLNYLVGKTEQSRVYRIT' A
#
# COMPACT_ATOMS: atom_id res chain seq x y z
N MET A 1 7.09 -4.92 31.34
CA MET A 1 6.25 -3.71 31.48
C MET A 1 5.42 -3.83 32.74
N LYS A 2 5.29 -2.77 33.55
CA LYS A 2 4.32 -2.77 34.65
C LYS A 2 2.91 -2.63 34.07
N PHE A 3 1.95 -3.41 34.59
CA PHE A 3 0.54 -3.27 34.21
C PHE A 3 0.00 -1.92 34.69
N HIS A 4 -0.76 -1.23 33.84
CA HIS A 4 -1.41 0.03 34.15
C HIS A 4 -2.91 -0.07 33.87
N PRO A 5 -3.80 0.52 34.69
CA PRO A 5 -5.27 0.42 34.51
C PRO A 5 -5.78 0.91 33.16
N VAL A 6 -5.03 1.80 32.50
CA VAL A 6 -5.31 2.29 31.14
C VAL A 6 -5.44 1.15 30.14
N PHE A 7 -4.66 0.08 30.27
CA PHE A 7 -4.74 -1.04 29.34
C PHE A 7 -6.05 -1.81 29.46
N GLN A 8 -6.66 -1.85 30.64
CA GLN A 8 -7.96 -2.49 30.81
C GLN A 8 -9.09 -1.63 30.24
N HIS A 9 -9.03 -0.31 30.46
CA HIS A 9 -10.06 0.61 29.97
C HIS A 9 -10.10 0.71 28.43
N TYR A 10 -8.94 0.76 27.78
CA TYR A 10 -8.85 0.98 26.33
C TYR A 10 -8.63 -0.29 25.50
N LEU A 11 -7.94 -1.30 26.05
CA LEU A 11 -7.58 -2.52 25.32
C LEU A 11 -8.29 -3.77 25.86
N GLY A 12 -9.07 -3.65 26.95
CA GLY A 12 -9.74 -4.79 27.59
C GLY A 12 -8.78 -5.81 28.22
N CYS A 13 -7.49 -5.48 28.34
CA CYS A 13 -6.45 -6.39 28.83
C CYS A 13 -6.39 -6.38 30.37
N SER A 14 -6.42 -7.56 30.97
CA SER A 14 -6.54 -7.75 32.43
C SER A 14 -5.21 -8.01 33.14
N ASN A 15 -4.17 -8.41 32.40
CA ASN A 15 -2.87 -8.72 32.97
C ASN A 15 -1.73 -8.29 32.01
N THR A 16 -0.49 -8.29 32.51
CA THR A 16 0.69 -7.91 31.71
C THR A 16 0.92 -8.80 30.50
N THR A 17 0.55 -10.08 30.58
CA THR A 17 0.73 -11.07 29.52
C THR A 17 -0.24 -10.79 28.37
N ASP A 18 -1.50 -10.48 28.69
CA ASP A 18 -2.53 -10.09 27.72
C ASP A 18 -2.11 -8.83 26.97
N VAL A 19 -1.59 -7.81 27.69
CA VAL A 19 -1.10 -6.57 27.07
C VAL A 19 0.06 -6.84 26.13
N PHE A 20 1.01 -7.70 26.53
CA PHE A 20 2.15 -8.03 25.69
C PHE A 20 1.74 -8.90 24.49
N GLN A 21 0.76 -9.78 24.66
CA GLN A 21 0.21 -10.59 23.57
C GLN A 21 -0.53 -9.72 22.56
N TYR A 22 -1.44 -8.85 23.03
CA TYR A 22 -2.13 -7.86 22.21
C TYR A 22 -1.15 -6.95 21.45
N PHE A 23 -0.09 -6.50 22.12
CA PHE A 23 0.97 -5.73 21.46
C PHE A 23 1.62 -6.52 20.33
N LYS A 24 2.05 -7.76 20.58
CA LYS A 24 2.66 -8.62 19.53
C LYS A 24 1.70 -8.85 18.37
N ASP A 25 0.42 -9.09 18.64
CA ASP A 25 -0.58 -9.41 17.63
C ASP A 25 -1.00 -8.18 16.81
N THR A 26 -0.84 -6.98 17.36
CA THR A 26 -1.09 -5.71 16.64
C THR A 26 0.12 -5.21 15.86
N LEU A 27 1.29 -5.84 16.01
CA LEU A 27 2.43 -5.54 15.14
C LEU A 27 2.08 -5.99 13.72
N THR A 28 2.03 -5.03 12.80
CA THR A 28 1.87 -5.32 11.38
C THR A 28 3.04 -6.20 10.93
N ASN A 29 2.75 -7.26 10.16
CA ASN A 29 3.72 -8.27 9.71
C ASN A 29 5.03 -7.69 9.15
N SER A 30 4.97 -6.49 8.57
CA SER A 30 6.14 -5.75 8.12
C SER A 30 5.78 -4.33 7.70
N ILE A 31 6.41 -3.32 8.31
CA ILE A 31 6.42 -1.94 7.76
C ILE A 31 7.29 -1.82 6.50
N THR A 32 7.95 -2.90 6.07
CA THR A 32 8.78 -2.95 4.85
C THR A 32 8.01 -3.43 3.62
N LEU A 33 6.70 -3.69 3.75
CA LEU A 33 5.86 -3.94 2.58
C LEU A 33 5.84 -2.68 1.71
N TRP A 34 6.20 -2.82 0.43
CA TRP A 34 6.22 -1.72 -0.55
C TRP A 34 4.92 -0.90 -0.57
N ASN A 35 3.78 -1.54 -0.28
CA ASN A 35 2.46 -0.91 -0.16
C ASN A 35 2.36 0.12 0.97
N TYR A 36 3.25 0.07 1.97
CA TYR A 36 3.32 1.06 3.04
C TYR A 36 4.00 2.36 2.59
N PHE A 37 5.00 2.27 1.71
CA PHE A 37 5.78 3.43 1.25
C PHE A 37 5.23 4.05 -0.04
N VAL A 38 4.51 3.28 -0.85
CA VAL A 38 4.00 3.71 -2.14
C VAL A 38 2.48 3.74 -2.12
N ASN A 39 1.92 4.93 -2.32
CA ASN A 39 0.50 5.08 -2.62
C ASN A 39 0.25 4.64 -4.07
N TRP A 40 -0.13 3.39 -4.25
CA TRP A 40 -0.39 2.80 -5.57
C TRP A 40 -1.55 3.46 -6.31
N ASP A 41 -2.58 3.94 -5.61
CA ASP A 41 -3.68 4.68 -6.23
C ASP A 41 -3.18 5.96 -6.91
N LYS A 42 -2.25 6.67 -6.26
CA LYS A 42 -1.59 7.84 -6.86
C LYS A 42 -0.76 7.45 -8.08
N VAL A 43 -0.03 6.34 -8.03
CA VAL A 43 0.78 5.87 -9.16
C VAL A 43 -0.10 5.52 -10.37
N VAL A 44 -1.17 4.74 -10.15
CA VAL A 44 -2.10 4.32 -11.20
C VAL A 44 -2.84 5.51 -11.82
N ASN A 45 -3.30 6.46 -10.99
CA ASN A 45 -3.98 7.66 -11.48
C ASN A 45 -3.07 8.54 -12.35
N ASN A 46 -1.79 8.66 -11.99
CA ASN A 46 -0.84 9.43 -12.79
C ASN A 46 -0.39 8.70 -14.06
N TYR A 47 -0.31 7.37 -14.03
CA TYR A 47 0.01 6.55 -15.20
C TYR A 47 -0.95 6.79 -16.36
N ARG A 48 -2.26 6.91 -16.09
CA ARG A 48 -3.29 7.12 -17.12
C ARG A 48 -3.07 8.39 -17.94
N ASN A 49 -2.58 9.45 -17.30
CA ASN A 49 -2.26 10.71 -18.00
C ASN A 49 -1.03 10.55 -18.90
N ILE A 50 -0.05 9.76 -18.48
CA ILE A 50 1.14 9.45 -19.27
C ILE A 50 0.77 8.54 -20.46
N GLU A 51 -0.13 7.58 -20.26
CA GLU A 51 -0.61 6.66 -21.30
C GLU A 51 -1.23 7.40 -22.49
N ILE A 52 -2.07 8.41 -22.24
CA ILE A 52 -2.69 9.23 -23.29
C ILE A 52 -1.61 9.96 -24.11
N ASN A 53 -0.64 10.56 -23.43
CA ASN A 53 0.45 11.29 -24.08
C ASN A 53 1.38 10.35 -24.87
N LEU A 54 1.64 9.14 -24.36
CA LEU A 54 2.42 8.12 -25.06
C LEU A 54 1.69 7.59 -26.30
N ASN A 55 0.37 7.39 -26.23
CA ASN A 55 -0.43 6.99 -27.39
C ASN A 55 -0.49 8.08 -28.45
N LEU A 56 -0.63 9.35 -28.04
CA LEU A 56 -0.55 10.49 -28.95
C LEU A 56 0.84 10.57 -29.61
N LEU A 57 1.91 10.37 -28.85
CA LEU A 57 3.27 10.36 -29.39
C LEU A 57 3.47 9.21 -30.39
N ASN A 58 2.95 8.01 -30.12
CA ASN A 58 3.00 6.88 -31.05
C ASN A 58 2.31 7.21 -32.39
N TYR A 59 1.16 7.89 -32.32
CA TYR A 59 0.43 8.35 -33.50
C TYR A 59 1.23 9.41 -34.28
N LEU A 60 1.79 10.41 -33.58
CA LEU A 60 2.56 11.51 -34.19
C LEU A 60 3.87 11.04 -34.84
N VAL A 61 4.53 10.03 -34.27
CA VAL A 61 5.76 9.45 -34.82
C VAL A 61 5.46 8.48 -35.97
N GLY A 62 4.18 8.24 -36.30
CA GLY A 62 3.78 7.40 -37.43
C GLY A 62 4.02 5.91 -37.21
N LYS A 63 4.10 5.45 -35.94
CA LYS A 63 4.17 4.02 -35.65
C LYS A 63 2.81 3.38 -35.95
N THR A 64 2.74 2.62 -37.03
CA THR A 64 1.60 1.76 -37.35
C THR A 64 1.59 0.56 -36.40
N GLU A 65 0.63 0.56 -35.47
CA GLU A 65 0.00 -0.59 -34.79
C GLU A 65 0.77 -1.93 -34.84
N GLN A 66 1.91 -2.05 -34.15
CA GLN A 66 2.58 -3.36 -33.97
C GLN A 66 3.24 -3.59 -32.60
N SER A 67 3.07 -2.68 -31.64
CA SER A 67 3.48 -2.95 -30.26
C SER A 67 2.25 -2.87 -29.38
N ARG A 68 1.53 -4.01 -29.26
CA ARG A 68 0.54 -4.22 -28.20
C ARG A 68 1.19 -3.79 -26.89
N VAL A 69 0.74 -2.66 -26.35
CA VAL A 69 1.09 -2.26 -25.00
C VAL A 69 0.53 -3.36 -24.11
N TYR A 70 1.42 -4.10 -23.45
CA TYR A 70 1.04 -5.14 -22.51
C TYR A 70 0.13 -4.50 -21.46
N ARG A 71 -1.19 -4.71 -21.61
CA ARG A 71 -2.16 -4.40 -20.56
C ARG A 71 -1.81 -5.32 -19.41
N ILE A 72 -1.12 -4.77 -18.42
CA ILE A 72 -0.97 -5.43 -17.13
C ILE A 72 -2.39 -5.41 -16.54
N THR A 73 -3.06 -6.55 -16.66
CA THR A 73 -4.40 -6.80 -16.10
C THR A 73 -4.22 -7.32 -14.70
#